data_AF-A0A1J7C5F0-F1
#
_entry.id   AF-A0A1J7C5F0-F1
#
_cell.length_a   1.000
_cell.length_b   1.000
_cell.length_c   1.000
_cell.angle_alpha   90.00
_cell.angle_beta   90.00
_cell.angle_gamma   90.00
#
_symmetry.space_group_name_H-M   'P 1'
#
loop_
_entity.id
_entity.type
_entity.pdbx_description
1 polymer ?
#
loop_
_entity_poly.entity_id
_entity_poly.type
_entity_poly.pdbx_seq_one_letter_code
_entity_poly.pdbx_strand_id
1 'polypeptide(L)'
;MSNYPLLNIFWTMAELFIWILWLFLLIRIISDIFRSEDLGGWGKAGWTVLVILLPFIGVLAYLIARGRTMHERDVKQQQKMDDAFKKYVRDAAASPDADGSTSGSGSHADELSRLADLRSSGALSEEEFQKAKDKILA
;
A
#
# COMPACT_ATOMS: atom_id res chain seq x y z
N MET A 1 -27.65 -50.44 -15.95
CA MET A 1 -27.08 -49.20 -15.37
C MET A 1 -25.57 -49.39 -15.37
N SER A 2 -24.86 -48.69 -16.25
CA SER A 2 -23.42 -48.88 -16.46
C SER A 2 -22.68 -48.36 -15.22
N ASN A 3 -22.11 -49.25 -14.42
CA ASN A 3 -21.18 -48.86 -13.36
C ASN A 3 -19.90 -48.33 -14.04
N TYR A 4 -19.59 -47.05 -13.84
CA TYR A 4 -18.34 -46.43 -14.30
C TYR A 4 -17.37 -46.33 -13.11
N PRO A 5 -16.64 -47.41 -12.78
CA PRO A 5 -15.77 -47.45 -11.59
C PRO A 5 -14.67 -46.38 -11.64
N LEU A 6 -14.13 -46.08 -12.81
CA LEU A 6 -13.11 -45.03 -12.98
C LEU A 6 -13.66 -43.63 -12.68
N LEU A 7 -14.88 -43.34 -13.12
CA LEU A 7 -15.56 -42.07 -12.86
C LEU A 7 -15.92 -41.94 -11.38
N ASN A 8 -16.35 -43.03 -10.73
CA ASN A 8 -16.58 -43.07 -9.29
C ASN A 8 -15.29 -42.81 -8.51
N ILE A 9 -14.18 -43.50 -8.83
CA ILE A 9 -12.88 -43.29 -8.18
C ILE A 9 -12.39 -41.86 -8.37
N PHE A 10 -12.53 -41.31 -9.58
CA PHE A 10 -12.20 -39.91 -9.85
C PHE A 10 -13.00 -38.96 -8.94
N TRP A 11 -14.32 -39.16 -8.83
CA TRP A 11 -15.17 -38.38 -7.96
C TRP A 11 -14.81 -38.52 -6.49
N THR A 12 -14.50 -39.73 -6.01
CA THR A 12 -14.07 -39.95 -4.62
C THR A 12 -12.73 -39.26 -4.33
N MET A 13 -11.78 -39.30 -5.27
CA MET A 13 -10.50 -38.58 -5.14
C MET A 13 -10.70 -37.05 -5.19
N ALA A 14 -11.58 -36.57 -6.06
CA ALA A 14 -11.93 -35.15 -6.14
C ALA A 14 -12.62 -34.65 -4.87
N GLU A 15 -13.56 -35.43 -4.33
CA GLU A 15 -14.22 -35.15 -3.06
C GLU A 15 -13.22 -35.13 -1.90
N LEU A 16 -12.32 -36.12 -1.81
CA LEU A 16 -11.25 -36.13 -0.82
C LEU A 16 -10.34 -34.90 -0.96
N PHE A 17 -9.95 -34.52 -2.17
CA PHE A 17 -9.14 -33.34 -2.43
C PHE A 17 -9.84 -32.05 -1.99
N ILE A 18 -11.14 -31.91 -2.31
CA ILE A 18 -11.96 -30.78 -1.87
C ILE A 18 -12.07 -30.77 -0.34
N TRP A 19 -12.23 -31.92 0.31
CA TRP A 19 -12.23 -32.04 1.77
C TRP A 19 -10.91 -31.62 2.41
N ILE A 20 -9.77 -31.99 1.82
CA ILE A 20 -8.45 -31.57 2.30
C ILE A 20 -8.28 -30.06 2.10
N LEU A 21 -8.62 -29.54 0.92
CA LEU A 21 -8.58 -28.12 0.61
C LEU A 21 -9.47 -27.32 1.56
N TRP A 22 -10.63 -27.86 1.88
CA TRP A 22 -11.59 -27.31 2.82
C TRP A 22 -11.01 -27.16 4.23
N LEU A 23 -10.40 -28.23 4.76
CA LEU A 23 -9.71 -28.19 6.06
C LEU A 23 -8.54 -27.20 6.04
N PHE A 24 -7.78 -27.16 4.96
CA PHE A 24 -6.66 -26.24 4.79
C PHE A 24 -7.13 -24.77 4.78
N LEU A 25 -8.24 -24.49 4.10
CA LEU A 25 -8.87 -23.17 4.07
C LEU A 25 -9.37 -22.76 5.45
N LEU A 26 -9.96 -23.69 6.20
CA LEU A 26 -10.39 -23.46 7.58
C LEU A 26 -9.21 -23.11 8.49
N ILE A 27 -8.12 -23.88 8.45
CA ILE A 27 -6.89 -23.59 9.21
C ILE A 27 -6.28 -22.24 8.80
N ARG A 28 -6.28 -21.92 7.50
CA ARG A 28 -5.77 -20.65 6.98
C ARG A 28 -6.57 -19.45 7.47
N ILE A 29 -7.91 -19.54 7.44
CA ILE A 29 -8.80 -18.47 7.95
C ILE A 29 -8.59 -18.29 9.45
N ILE A 30 -8.53 -19.39 10.20
CA ILE A 30 -8.26 -19.34 11.64
C ILE A 30 -6.91 -18.67 11.91
N SER A 31 -5.86 -19.04 11.17
CA SER A 31 -4.52 -18.45 11.29
C SER A 31 -4.51 -16.96 10.96
N ASP A 32 -5.25 -16.53 9.95
CA ASP A 32 -5.42 -15.11 9.59
C ASP A 32 -6.15 -14.32 10.68
N ILE A 33 -7.19 -14.90 11.30
CA ILE A 33 -7.88 -14.32 12.46
C ILE A 33 -6.92 -14.15 13.63
N PHE A 34 -6.11 -15.18 13.94
CA PHE A 34 -5.12 -15.09 15.00
C PHE A 34 -4.04 -14.03 14.72
N ARG A 35 -3.64 -13.87 13.45
CA ARG A 35 -2.65 -12.88 13.01
C ARG A 35 -3.18 -11.45 13.00
N SER A 36 -4.49 -11.25 12.88
CA SER A 36 -5.09 -9.93 13.00
C SER A 36 -4.98 -9.41 14.45
N GLU A 37 -4.29 -8.29 14.64
CA GLU A 37 -4.13 -7.64 15.95
C GLU A 37 -5.34 -6.74 16.30
N ASP A 38 -6.22 -6.50 15.33
CA ASP A 38 -7.40 -5.64 15.46
C ASP A 38 -8.53 -6.25 16.30
N LEU A 39 -8.49 -7.56 16.58
CA LEU A 39 -9.53 -8.30 17.33
C LEU A 39 -9.02 -8.71 18.72
N GLY A 40 -9.67 -8.24 19.78
CA GLY A 40 -9.41 -8.70 21.16
C GLY A 40 -9.63 -10.22 21.32
N GLY A 41 -9.00 -10.83 22.33
CA GLY A 41 -8.94 -12.30 22.48
C GLY A 41 -10.30 -13.02 22.49
N TRP A 42 -11.35 -12.41 23.04
CA TRP A 42 -12.72 -12.94 23.01
C TRP A 42 -13.36 -12.89 21.62
N GLY A 43 -13.03 -11.86 20.82
CA GLY A 43 -13.47 -11.75 19.43
C GLY A 43 -12.87 -12.86 18.57
N LYS A 44 -11.59 -13.22 18.80
CA LYS A 44 -10.92 -14.32 18.11
C LYS A 44 -11.58 -15.67 18.42
N ALA A 45 -11.84 -15.96 19.70
CA ALA A 45 -12.46 -17.22 20.11
C ALA A 45 -13.88 -17.40 19.53
N GLY A 46 -14.73 -16.37 19.59
CA GLY A 46 -16.07 -16.42 19.00
C GLY A 46 -16.03 -16.61 17.48
N TRP A 47 -15.09 -15.94 16.80
CA TRP A 47 -14.88 -16.06 15.37
C TRP A 47 -14.45 -17.47 14.93
N THR A 48 -13.51 -18.06 15.66
CA THR A 48 -13.05 -19.43 15.38
C THR A 48 -14.18 -20.44 15.54
N VAL A 49 -14.98 -20.35 16.61
CA VAL A 49 -16.13 -21.24 16.84
C VAL A 49 -17.18 -21.12 15.74
N LEU A 50 -17.48 -19.89 15.29
CA LEU A 50 -18.47 -19.64 14.25
C LEU A 50 -18.02 -20.19 12.89
N VAL A 51 -16.75 -20.03 12.53
CA VAL A 51 -16.17 -20.60 11.29
C VAL A 51 -16.16 -22.13 11.30
N ILE A 52 -15.92 -22.75 12.47
CA ILE A 52 -15.92 -24.21 12.63
C ILE A 52 -17.33 -24.80 12.51
N LEU A 53 -18.31 -24.20 13.18
CA LEU A 53 -19.68 -24.71 13.23
C LEU A 53 -20.48 -24.39 11.97
N LEU A 54 -20.28 -23.21 11.39
CA LEU A 54 -21.11 -22.69 10.32
C LEU A 54 -20.23 -22.03 9.25
N PRO A 55 -19.56 -22.83 8.41
CA PRO A 55 -18.59 -22.29 7.48
C PRO A 55 -19.10 -21.24 6.50
N PHE A 56 -20.31 -21.43 5.96
CA PHE A 56 -20.95 -20.44 5.08
C PHE A 56 -21.25 -19.14 5.83
N ILE A 57 -21.70 -19.22 7.07
CA ILE A 57 -21.99 -18.05 7.91
C ILE A 57 -20.68 -17.39 8.37
N GLY A 58 -19.64 -18.18 8.64
CA GLY A 58 -18.31 -17.70 8.99
C GLY A 58 -17.70 -16.84 7.89
N VAL A 59 -17.76 -17.29 6.63
CA VAL A 59 -17.27 -16.49 5.49
C VAL A 59 -18.09 -15.21 5.31
N LEU A 60 -19.43 -15.29 5.37
CA LEU A 60 -20.30 -14.13 5.21
C LEU A 60 -20.12 -13.09 6.33
N ALA A 61 -20.11 -13.53 7.58
CA ALA A 61 -19.89 -12.64 8.70
C ALA A 61 -18.45 -12.08 8.70
N TYR A 62 -17.45 -12.81 8.18
CA TYR A 62 -16.06 -12.33 8.11
C TYR A 62 -15.95 -11.21 7.07
N LEU A 63 -16.65 -11.35 5.94
CA LEU A 63 -16.80 -10.28 4.96
C LEU A 63 -17.51 -9.05 5.54
N ILE A 64 -18.55 -9.23 6.35
CA ILE A 64 -19.24 -8.12 7.02
C ILE A 64 -18.36 -7.43 8.06
N ALA A 65 -17.62 -8.20 8.86
CA ALA A 65 -16.73 -7.69 9.89
C ALA A 65 -15.49 -7.01 9.30
N ARG A 66 -14.90 -7.58 8.24
CA ARG A 66 -13.64 -7.12 7.66
C ARG A 66 -13.82 -6.16 6.48
N GLY A 67 -14.98 -6.12 5.83
CA GLY A 67 -15.31 -5.13 4.79
C GLY A 67 -15.24 -3.69 5.28
N ARG A 68 -15.36 -3.47 6.60
CA ARG A 68 -15.26 -2.14 7.22
C ARG A 68 -13.80 -1.68 7.43
N THR A 69 -12.85 -2.61 7.57
CA THR A 69 -11.43 -2.28 7.85
C THR A 69 -10.66 -1.75 6.64
N MET A 70 -11.09 -2.06 5.41
CA MET A 70 -10.52 -1.46 4.20
C MET A 70 -10.85 0.02 4.12
N HIS A 71 -12.10 0.40 4.42
CA HIS A 71 -12.53 1.79 4.31
C HIS A 71 -11.86 2.70 5.35
N GLU A 72 -11.70 2.24 6.59
CA GLU A 72 -11.02 3.04 7.63
C GLU A 72 -9.52 3.20 7.38
N ARG A 73 -8.86 2.20 6.80
CA ARG A 73 -7.43 2.27 6.47
C ARG A 73 -7.17 3.18 5.27
N ASP A 74 -8.03 3.13 4.26
CA ASP A 74 -7.93 4.02 3.10
C ASP A 74 -8.18 5.47 3.50
N VAL A 75 -9.18 5.74 4.36
CA VAL A 75 -9.44 7.09 4.88
C VAL A 75 -8.27 7.59 5.73
N LYS A 76 -7.67 6.76 6.60
CA LYS A 76 -6.47 7.13 7.38
C LYS A 76 -5.25 7.36 6.50
N GLN A 77 -5.07 6.56 5.44
CA GLN A 77 -3.96 6.69 4.51
C GLN A 77 -4.10 7.97 3.68
N GLN A 78 -5.31 8.26 3.19
CA GLN A 78 -5.62 9.51 2.47
C GLN A 78 -5.44 10.74 3.37
N GLN A 79 -5.92 10.70 4.61
CA GLN A 79 -5.70 11.80 5.57
C GLN A 79 -4.21 12.05 5.85
N LYS A 80 -3.41 10.99 6.01
CA LYS A 80 -1.95 11.13 6.18
C LYS A 80 -1.26 11.71 4.94
N MET A 81 -1.70 11.34 3.75
CA MET A 81 -1.18 11.88 2.49
C MET A 81 -1.55 13.35 2.32
N ASP A 82 -2.80 13.72 2.61
CA ASP A 82 -3.27 15.11 2.57
C ASP A 82 -2.54 16.00 3.58
N ASP A 83 -2.30 15.51 4.80
CA ASP A 83 -1.56 16.25 5.82
C ASP A 83 -0.08 16.43 5.45
N ALA A 84 0.54 15.41 4.84
CA ALA A 84 1.91 15.50 4.31
C ALA A 84 2.00 16.48 3.14
N PHE A 85 1.02 16.46 2.23
CA PHE A 85 0.94 17.39 1.11
C PHE A 85 0.71 18.84 1.56
N LYS A 86 -0.21 19.06 2.52
CA LYS A 86 -0.43 20.38 3.12
C LYS A 86 0.81 20.92 3.82
N LYS A 87 1.57 20.06 4.51
CA LYS A 87 2.88 20.44 5.08
C LYS A 87 3.88 20.83 4.00
N TYR A 88 4.01 20.02 2.95
CA TYR A 88 4.90 20.34 1.84
C TYR A 88 4.54 21.65 1.15
N VAL A 89 3.25 21.88 0.83
CA VAL A 89 2.77 23.13 0.23
C VAL A 89 2.96 24.31 1.18
N ARG A 90 2.69 24.14 2.48
CA ARG A 90 2.92 25.20 3.46
C ARG A 90 4.40 25.50 3.62
N ASP A 91 5.29 24.52 3.66
CA ASP A 91 6.73 24.76 3.78
C ASP A 91 7.31 25.35 2.48
N ALA A 92 6.79 24.94 1.31
CA ALA A 92 7.14 25.51 0.02
C ALA A 92 6.59 26.94 -0.18
N ALA A 93 5.40 27.25 0.36
CA ALA A 93 4.79 28.58 0.28
C ALA A 93 5.16 29.51 1.45
N ALA A 94 5.61 28.96 2.58
CA ALA A 94 6.14 29.70 3.73
C ALA A 94 7.66 29.82 3.68
N SER A 95 8.31 29.20 2.70
CA SER A 95 9.58 29.69 2.18
C SER A 95 9.28 31.08 1.63
N PRO A 96 9.66 32.15 2.34
CA PRO A 96 9.20 33.48 2.02
C PRO A 96 9.97 33.94 0.80
N ASP A 97 9.25 34.28 -0.25
CA ASP A 97 9.69 35.36 -1.13
C ASP A 97 9.97 36.60 -0.25
N ALA A 98 11.25 36.87 0.01
CA ALA A 98 11.76 38.19 -0.32
C ALA A 98 12.22 38.08 -1.77
N ASP A 99 11.34 37.99 -2.75
CA ASP A 99 10.68 39.14 -3.36
C ASP A 99 9.68 38.60 -4.39
N GLY A 100 8.50 39.20 -4.48
CA GLY A 100 7.39 38.64 -5.26
C GLY A 100 7.72 38.49 -6.75
N SER A 101 7.87 37.26 -7.22
CA SER A 101 7.90 36.95 -8.64
C SER A 101 7.53 35.48 -8.91
N THR A 102 6.32 35.29 -9.43
CA THR A 102 6.00 34.29 -10.46
C THR A 102 6.79 32.98 -10.42
N SER A 103 6.19 31.97 -9.77
CA SER A 103 6.59 30.56 -9.86
C SER A 103 6.87 30.17 -11.31
N GLY A 104 8.16 29.94 -11.60
CA GLY A 104 8.65 29.50 -12.92
C GLY A 104 10.04 30.04 -13.26
N SER A 105 10.42 31.25 -12.81
CA SER A 105 11.71 31.87 -13.19
C SER A 105 12.75 31.95 -12.07
N GLY A 106 12.36 31.85 -10.80
CA GLY A 106 13.28 31.92 -9.66
C GLY A 106 14.16 30.67 -9.50
N SER A 107 13.60 29.48 -9.75
CA SER A 107 14.34 28.19 -9.61
C SER A 107 15.58 28.15 -10.49
N HIS A 108 15.48 28.59 -11.75
CA HIS A 108 16.59 28.55 -12.70
C HIS A 108 17.70 29.56 -12.33
N ALA A 109 17.33 30.75 -11.82
CA ALA A 109 18.31 31.75 -11.38
C ALA A 109 19.05 31.31 -10.10
N ASP A 110 18.34 30.68 -9.16
CA ASP A 110 18.92 30.11 -7.94
C ASP A 110 19.78 28.86 -8.22
N GLU A 111 19.42 28.07 -9.23
CA GLU A 111 20.24 26.95 -9.69
C GLU A 111 21.52 27.42 -10.38
N LEU A 112 21.45 28.50 -11.17
CA LEU A 112 22.61 29.11 -11.81
C LEU A 112 23.58 29.74 -10.79
N SER A 113 23.08 30.35 -9.71
CA SER A 113 23.93 30.92 -8.65
C SER A 113 24.68 29.82 -7.88
N ARG A 114 24.00 28.72 -7.54
CA ARG A 114 24.63 27.54 -6.90
C ARG A 114 25.69 26.90 -7.79
N LEU A 115 25.46 26.83 -9.09
CA LEU A 115 26.45 26.33 -10.06
C LEU A 115 27.70 27.23 -10.11
N ALA A 116 27.53 28.55 -10.04
CA ALA A 116 28.65 29.49 -10.01
C ALA A 116 29.47 29.35 -8.71
N ASP A 117 28.81 29.12 -7.58
CA ASP A 117 29.47 28.87 -6.30
C ASP A 117 30.28 27.56 -6.33
N LEU A 118 29.71 26.48 -6.87
CA LEU A 118 30.40 25.20 -7.01
C LEU A 118 31.63 25.28 -7.93
N ARG A 119 31.55 26.05 -9.01
CA ARG A 119 32.70 26.38 -9.87
C ARG A 119 33.77 27.15 -9.09
N SER A 120 33.38 28.18 -8.34
CA SER A 120 34.33 29.01 -7.58
C SER A 120 35.04 28.22 -6.47
N SER A 121 34.36 27.20 -5.92
CA SER A 121 34.92 26.27 -4.93
C SER A 121 35.88 25.23 -5.53
N GLY A 122 36.04 25.20 -6.86
CA GLY A 122 36.88 24.23 -7.57
C GLY A 122 36.30 22.82 -7.63
N ALA A 123 35.04 22.63 -7.20
CA ALA A 123 34.35 21.34 -7.21
C ALA A 123 33.84 20.93 -8.60
N LEU A 124 33.73 21.89 -9.53
CA LEU A 124 33.30 21.66 -10.91
C LEU A 124 34.35 22.15 -11.91
N SER A 125 34.62 21.34 -12.93
CA SER A 125 35.42 21.77 -14.08
C SER A 125 34.63 22.72 -15.00
N GLU A 126 35.33 23.48 -15.84
CA GLU A 126 34.70 24.42 -16.80
C GLU A 126 33.71 23.71 -17.73
N GLU A 127 34.09 22.52 -18.18
CA GLU A 127 33.33 21.72 -19.14
C GLU A 127 32.02 21.22 -18.54
N GLU A 128 32.04 20.81 -17.26
CA GLU A 128 30.87 20.38 -16.52
C GLU A 128 29.93 21.55 -16.19
N PHE A 129 30.50 22.72 -15.88
CA PHE A 129 29.75 23.94 -15.63
C PHE A 129 28.96 24.39 -16.85
N GLN A 130 29.59 24.45 -18.04
CA GLN A 130 28.88 24.87 -19.25
C GLN A 130 27.76 23.90 -19.63
N LYS A 131 28.01 22.59 -19.53
CA LYS A 131 26.99 21.57 -19.80
C LYS A 131 25.79 21.65 -18.86
N ALA A 132 26.02 21.97 -17.59
CA ALA A 132 24.94 22.15 -16.61
C ALA A 132 24.17 23.46 -16.85
N LYS A 133 24.88 24.54 -17.19
CA LYS A 133 24.29 25.84 -17.53
C LYS A 133 23.38 25.74 -18.76
N ASP A 134 23.82 25.08 -19.82
CA ASP A 134 23.04 24.89 -21.04
C ASP A 134 21.77 24.07 -20.79
N LYS A 135 21.80 23.11 -19.85
CA LYS A 135 20.64 22.31 -19.48
C LYS A 135 19.59 23.07 -18.67
N ILE A 136 20.00 24.11 -17.93
CA ILE A 136 19.10 24.95 -17.13
C ILE A 136 18.52 26.10 -17.97
N LEU A 137 19.24 26.53 -19.00
CA LEU A 137 18.80 27.60 -19.92
C LEU A 137 17.99 27.08 -21.14
N ALA A 138 17.89 25.77 -21.34
CA ALA A 138 17.13 25.12 -22.41
C ALA A 138 15.69 24.78 -21.99
#